data_AF-A0A839LBC1-F1
#
_entry.id   AF-A0A839LBC1-F1
#
_cell.length_a   1.000
_cell.length_b   1.000
_cell.length_c   1.000
_cell.angle_alpha   90.00
_cell.angle_beta   90.00
_cell.angle_gamma   90.00
#
_symmetry.space_group_name_H-M   'P 1'
#
loop_
_entity.id
_entity.type
_entity.pdbx_description
1 polymer ?
#
loop_
_entity_poly.entity_id
_entity_poly.type
_entity_poly.pdbx_seq_one_letter_code
_entity_poly.pdbx_strand_id
1 'polypeptide(L)'
;MKIKSQRDFWSGLLFLLVGLAFAWGATEYSFGSSAKPGPGYFPFGLGILLALLGGLVLFKAVTIESPDGDRIGAIAWRPLLIIVGAIAMFGLALPKLGLVLTLPLLIFVSSLAGDEFHWRDALINAVVLTVGSWVIFVWGLKLTIPVWPVFLA
;
A
#
# COMPACT_ATOMS: atom_id res chain seq x y z
N MET A 1 29.81 -0.65 -13.71
CA MET A 1 28.40 -0.79 -14.15
C MET A 1 27.88 0.59 -14.51
N LYS A 2 27.30 0.79 -15.70
CA LYS A 2 26.67 2.07 -16.08
C LYS A 2 25.20 2.01 -15.70
N ILE A 3 24.67 3.00 -14.98
CA ILE A 3 23.24 3.11 -14.67
C ILE A 3 22.52 3.41 -15.99
N LYS A 4 21.56 2.57 -16.37
CA LYS A 4 20.81 2.68 -17.63
C LYS A 4 19.47 3.38 -17.46
N SER A 5 18.88 3.35 -16.26
CA SER A 5 17.69 4.13 -15.87
C SER A 5 17.91 4.72 -14.48
N GLN A 6 17.99 6.05 -14.34
CA GLN A 6 18.20 6.69 -13.04
C GLN A 6 16.96 6.55 -12.14
N ARG A 7 15.76 6.79 -12.69
CA ARG A 7 14.50 6.65 -11.96
C ARG A 7 14.32 5.26 -11.38
N ASP A 8 14.57 4.22 -12.16
CA ASP A 8 14.38 2.84 -11.72
C ASP A 8 15.47 2.42 -10.73
N PHE A 9 16.70 2.90 -10.93
CA PHE A 9 17.79 2.63 -10.00
C PHE A 9 17.46 3.16 -8.60
N TRP A 10 17.07 4.43 -8.49
CA TRP A 10 16.80 5.05 -7.19
C TRP A 10 15.48 4.58 -6.56
N SER A 11 14.44 4.34 -7.35
CA SER A 11 13.19 3.77 -6.82
C SER A 11 13.36 2.32 -6.37
N GLY A 12 14.09 1.51 -7.14
CA GLY A 12 14.47 0.14 -6.77
C GLY A 12 15.33 0.11 -5.50
N LEU A 13 16.31 1.01 -5.39
CA LEU A 13 17.14 1.14 -4.18
C LEU A 13 16.30 1.57 -2.97
N LEU A 14 15.39 2.53 -3.13
CA LEU A 14 14.47 2.97 -2.08
C LEU A 14 13.61 1.80 -1.59
N PHE A 15 12.96 1.06 -2.50
CA PHE A 15 12.12 -0.09 -2.13
C PHE A 15 12.93 -1.20 -1.48
N LEU A 16 14.16 -1.46 -1.95
CA LEU A 16 15.05 -2.44 -1.35
C LEU A 16 15.41 -2.07 0.08
N LEU A 17 15.87 -0.84 0.32
CA LEU A 17 16.29 -0.38 1.65
C LEU A 17 15.10 -0.28 2.62
N VAL A 18 13.99 0.29 2.19
CA VAL A 18 12.77 0.39 3.02
C VAL A 18 12.22 -1.00 3.32
N GLY A 19 12.14 -1.89 2.33
CA GLY A 19 11.68 -3.26 2.52
C GLY A 19 12.55 -4.03 3.53
N LEU A 20 13.87 -3.94 3.41
CA LEU A 20 14.81 -4.54 4.37
C LEU A 20 14.69 -3.94 5.77
N ALA A 21 14.51 -2.61 5.87
CA ALA A 21 14.34 -1.95 7.16
C ALA A 21 13.04 -2.40 7.87
N PHE A 22 11.92 -2.53 7.13
CA PHE A 22 10.67 -3.05 7.68
C PHE A 22 10.79 -4.54 8.04
N ALA A 23 11.42 -5.35 7.20
CA ALA A 23 11.64 -6.76 7.50
C ALA A 23 12.52 -6.95 8.73
N TRP A 24 13.59 -6.17 8.86
CA TRP A 24 14.46 -6.18 10.03
C TRP A 24 13.72 -5.71 11.28
N GLY A 25 13.07 -4.54 11.23
CA GLY A 25 12.31 -4.00 12.36
C GLY A 25 11.18 -4.93 12.81
N ALA A 26 10.54 -5.64 11.88
CA ALA A 26 9.52 -6.63 12.19
C ALA A 26 10.04 -7.82 13.02
N THR A 27 11.35 -8.11 12.99
CA THR A 27 11.95 -9.17 13.81
C THR A 27 11.95 -8.87 15.31
N GLU A 28 11.83 -7.59 15.70
CA GLU A 28 11.68 -7.18 17.10
C GLU A 28 10.26 -7.41 17.63
N TYR A 29 9.28 -7.66 16.75
CA TYR A 29 7.89 -7.91 17.11
C TYR A 29 7.59 -9.41 17.12
N SER A 30 6.62 -9.81 17.95
CA SER A 30 6.13 -11.20 17.92
C SER A 30 5.54 -11.52 16.55
N PHE A 31 6.00 -12.62 15.95
CA PHE A 31 5.49 -13.13 14.69
C PHE A 31 4.11 -13.81 14.84
N GLY A 32 3.81 -14.30 16.05
CA GLY A 32 2.60 -15.09 16.33
C GLY A 32 2.58 -16.42 15.56
N SER A 33 1.39 -16.92 15.26
CA SER A 33 1.20 -18.11 14.41
C SER A 33 0.40 -17.74 13.16
N SER A 34 0.42 -18.56 12.11
CA SER A 34 -0.38 -18.28 10.90
C SER A 34 -1.88 -18.20 11.18
N ALA A 35 -2.37 -18.84 12.25
CA ALA A 35 -3.77 -18.76 12.69
C ALA A 35 -4.05 -17.54 13.59
N LYS A 36 -3.02 -16.95 14.20
CA LYS A 36 -3.08 -15.74 15.03
C LYS A 36 -1.85 -14.88 14.73
N PRO A 37 -1.86 -14.15 13.59
CA PRO A 37 -0.71 -13.36 13.15
C PRO A 37 -0.34 -12.33 14.22
N GLY A 38 0.93 -12.31 14.61
CA GLY A 38 1.45 -11.27 15.50
C GLY A 38 1.73 -9.97 14.74
N PRO A 39 2.05 -8.87 15.45
CA PRO A 39 2.30 -7.56 14.83
C PRO A 39 3.43 -7.56 13.80
N GLY A 40 4.41 -8.47 13.93
CA GLY A 40 5.52 -8.60 12.98
C GLY A 40 5.16 -9.35 11.69
N TYR A 41 4.06 -10.11 11.66
CA TYR A 41 3.73 -11.00 10.55
C TYR A 41 3.56 -10.25 9.22
N PHE A 42 2.75 -9.19 9.24
CA PHE A 42 2.43 -8.41 8.05
C PHE A 42 3.59 -7.50 7.59
N PRO A 43 4.23 -6.70 8.47
CA PRO A 43 5.37 -5.87 8.08
C PRO A 43 6.56 -6.69 7.58
N PHE A 44 6.82 -7.88 8.14
CA PHE A 44 7.90 -8.75 7.67
C PHE A 44 7.63 -9.26 6.26
N GLY A 45 6.46 -9.85 6.02
CA GLY A 45 6.13 -10.42 4.71
C GLY A 45 6.10 -9.36 3.61
N LEU A 46 5.47 -8.21 3.87
CA LEU A 46 5.48 -7.09 2.93
C LEU A 46 6.89 -6.50 2.75
N GLY A 47 7.69 -6.40 3.82
CA GLY A 47 9.06 -5.89 3.75
C GLY A 47 9.94 -6.75 2.86
N ILE A 48 9.87 -8.07 3.00
CA ILE A 48 10.59 -9.02 2.14
C ILE A 48 10.12 -8.91 0.68
N LEU A 49 8.80 -8.89 0.45
CA LEU A 49 8.27 -8.76 -0.92
C LEU A 49 8.71 -7.45 -1.56
N LEU A 50 8.64 -6.34 -0.82
CA LEU A 50 9.09 -5.03 -1.28
C LEU A 50 10.60 -5.02 -1.58
N ALA A 51 11.40 -5.67 -0.74
CA ALA A 51 12.84 -5.77 -0.95
C ALA A 51 13.19 -6.58 -2.21
N LEU A 52 12.48 -7.68 -2.46
CA LEU A 52 12.64 -8.50 -3.66
C LEU A 52 12.25 -7.74 -4.93
N LEU A 53 11.08 -7.08 -4.92
CA LEU A 53 10.64 -6.26 -6.04
C LEU A 53 11.59 -5.08 -6.29
N GLY A 54 12.06 -4.41 -5.23
CA GLY A 54 13.07 -3.36 -5.32
C GLY A 54 14.39 -3.84 -5.92
N GLY A 55 14.87 -5.02 -5.51
CA GLY A 55 16.05 -5.65 -6.08
C GLY A 55 15.90 -6.01 -7.55
N LEU A 56 14.73 -6.51 -7.96
CA LEU A 56 14.42 -6.78 -9.36
C LEU A 56 14.41 -5.51 -10.21
N VAL A 57 13.83 -4.42 -9.72
CA VAL A 57 13.82 -3.10 -10.39
C VAL A 57 15.24 -2.54 -10.48
N LEU A 58 16.02 -2.62 -9.39
CA LEU A 58 17.41 -2.18 -9.35
C LEU A 58 18.29 -2.95 -10.35
N PHE A 59 18.10 -4.27 -10.44
CA PHE A 59 18.79 -5.11 -11.42
C PHE A 59 18.43 -4.72 -12.86
N LYS A 60 17.13 -4.53 -13.15
CA LYS A 60 16.66 -4.05 -14.46
C LYS A 60 17.27 -2.71 -14.82
N ALA A 61 17.40 -1.78 -13.87
CA ALA A 61 17.96 -0.45 -14.09
C ALA A 61 19.45 -0.43 -14.51
N VAL A 62 20.17 -1.53 -14.27
CA VAL A 62 21.59 -1.67 -14.67
C VAL A 62 21.75 -2.57 -15.89
N THR A 63 20.84 -3.53 -16.11
CA THR A 63 20.93 -4.52 -17.19
C THR A 63 20.17 -4.13 -18.46
N ILE A 64 19.01 -3.47 -18.35
CA ILE A 64 18.15 -3.10 -19.49
C ILE A 64 18.46 -1.67 -19.93
N GLU A 65 18.66 -1.46 -21.22
CA GLU A 65 18.83 -0.10 -21.76
C GLU A 65 17.50 0.65 -21.75
N SER A 66 17.46 1.81 -21.10
CA SER A 66 16.34 2.74 -21.19
C SER A 66 16.66 3.86 -22.18
N PRO A 67 15.72 4.24 -23.07
CA PRO A 67 15.86 5.43 -23.90
C PRO A 67 16.12 6.67 -23.00
N ASP A 68 17.17 7.42 -23.30
CA ASP A 68 17.55 8.68 -22.63
C ASP A 68 17.84 8.62 -21.12
N GLY A 69 17.99 7.43 -20.55
CA GLY A 69 18.47 7.25 -19.17
C GLY A 69 17.45 7.54 -18.06
N ASP A 70 16.18 7.82 -18.40
CA ASP A 70 15.06 8.03 -17.47
C ASP A 70 15.45 8.84 -16.22
N ARG A 71 15.72 10.14 -16.40
CA ARG A 71 16.16 11.01 -15.31
C ARG A 71 15.09 11.13 -14.24
N ILE A 72 15.51 11.26 -12.98
CA ILE A 72 14.60 11.52 -11.88
C ILE A 72 13.91 12.87 -12.06
N GLY A 73 12.58 12.84 -12.06
CA GLY A 73 11.75 14.04 -12.02
C GLY A 73 11.64 14.65 -10.62
N ALA A 74 10.87 15.73 -10.51
CA ALA A 74 10.58 16.34 -9.21
C ALA A 74 9.77 15.41 -8.30
N ILE A 75 9.93 15.58 -6.98
CA ILE A 75 9.13 14.86 -6.00
C ILE A 75 7.66 15.30 -6.13
N ALA A 76 6.77 14.33 -6.28
CA ALA A 76 5.34 14.56 -6.38
C ALA A 76 4.72 14.75 -4.97
N TRP A 77 4.89 15.94 -4.40
CA TRP A 77 4.41 16.28 -3.05
C TRP A 77 2.89 16.14 -2.89
N ARG A 78 2.12 16.49 -3.92
CA ARG A 78 0.66 16.39 -3.91
C ARG A 78 0.18 14.94 -3.68
N PRO A 79 0.52 13.96 -4.53
CA PRO A 79 0.10 12.57 -4.29
C PRO A 79 0.69 12.00 -3.01
N LEU A 80 1.93 12.36 -2.63
CA LEU A 80 2.53 11.92 -1.37
C LEU A 80 1.67 12.31 -0.17
N LEU A 81 1.30 13.59 -0.06
CA LEU A 81 0.50 14.09 1.07
C LEU A 81 -0.93 13.54 1.04
N ILE A 82 -1.53 13.37 -0.14
CA ILE A 82 -2.87 12.80 -0.27
C ILE A 82 -2.88 11.35 0.21
N ILE A 83 -1.93 10.50 -0.20
CA ILE A 83 -1.89 9.09 0.19
C ILE A 83 -1.61 8.93 1.69
N VAL A 84 -0.64 9.67 2.24
CA VAL A 84 -0.36 9.65 3.68
C VAL A 84 -1.58 10.12 4.48
N GLY A 85 -2.23 11.21 4.04
CA GLY A 85 -3.46 11.70 4.64
C GLY A 85 -4.61 10.71 4.56
N ALA A 86 -4.76 10.00 3.44
CA ALA A 86 -5.79 8.99 3.24
C ALA A 86 -5.61 7.79 4.19
N ILE A 87 -4.37 7.32 4.38
CA ILE A 87 -4.06 6.23 5.33
C ILE A 87 -4.32 6.68 6.78
N ALA A 88 -3.90 7.88 7.15
CA ALA A 88 -4.15 8.43 8.48
C ALA A 88 -5.65 8.59 8.74
N MET A 89 -6.39 9.11 7.76
CA MET A 89 -7.84 9.23 7.80
C MET A 89 -8.50 7.85 7.97
N PHE A 90 -8.07 6.84 7.22
CA PHE A 90 -8.62 5.48 7.33
C PHE A 90 -8.46 4.92 8.76
N GLY A 91 -7.27 5.04 9.35
CA GLY A 91 -7.03 4.57 10.73
C GLY A 91 -7.91 5.26 11.78
N LEU A 92 -8.18 6.56 11.60
CA LEU A 92 -9.02 7.34 12.52
C LEU A 92 -10.53 7.14 12.29
N ALA A 93 -10.94 6.89 11.05
CA ALA A 93 -12.33 6.76 10.66
C ALA A 93 -12.86 5.33 10.82
N LEU A 94 -12.02 4.30 10.64
CA LEU A 94 -12.43 2.89 10.69
C LEU A 94 -13.19 2.52 11.99
N PRO A 95 -12.75 2.91 13.19
CA PRO A 95 -13.47 2.57 14.42
C PRO A 95 -14.84 3.26 14.56
N LYS A 96 -15.07 4.37 13.83
CA LYS A 96 -16.29 5.19 13.95
C LYS A 96 -17.28 4.94 12.81
N LEU A 97 -16.79 4.89 11.58
CA LEU A 97 -17.58 4.78 10.36
C LEU A 97 -17.74 3.33 9.89
N GLY A 98 -16.93 2.41 10.41
CA GLY A 98 -16.91 1.02 10.00
C GLY A 98 -16.34 0.81 8.60
N LEU A 99 -16.13 -0.45 8.23
CA LEU A 99 -15.54 -0.87 6.96
C LEU A 99 -16.31 -0.30 5.75
N VAL A 100 -17.64 -0.33 5.81
CA VAL A 100 -18.53 -0.01 4.67
C VAL A 100 -18.40 1.44 4.22
N LEU A 101 -18.13 2.37 5.13
CA LEU A 101 -17.97 3.80 4.79
C LEU A 101 -16.50 4.20 4.70
N THR A 102 -15.63 3.61 5.51
CA THR A 102 -14.20 3.98 5.56
C THR A 102 -13.46 3.52 4.30
N LEU A 103 -13.77 2.34 3.75
CA LEU A 103 -13.11 1.85 2.53
C LEU A 103 -13.44 2.69 1.29
N PRO A 104 -14.71 3.00 0.98
CA PRO A 104 -15.02 3.93 -0.12
C PRO A 104 -14.35 5.29 0.09
N LEU A 105 -14.38 5.83 1.31
CA LEU A 105 -13.73 7.10 1.62
C LEU A 105 -12.22 7.06 1.34
N LEU A 106 -11.53 6.00 1.76
CA LEU A 106 -10.12 5.78 1.46
C LEU A 106 -9.86 5.73 -0.05
N ILE A 107 -10.70 5.02 -0.79
CA ILE A 107 -10.53 4.84 -2.24
C ILE A 107 -10.74 6.16 -2.97
N PHE A 108 -11.81 6.90 -2.67
CA PHE A 108 -12.06 8.20 -3.28
C PHE A 108 -10.96 9.21 -2.98
N VAL A 109 -10.50 9.30 -1.72
CA VAL A 109 -9.43 10.22 -1.35
C VAL A 109 -8.11 9.82 -2.03
N SER A 110 -7.80 8.53 -2.10
CA SER A 110 -6.59 8.03 -2.78
C SER A 110 -6.65 8.27 -4.29
N SER A 111 -7.82 8.16 -4.91
CA SER A 111 -8.01 8.44 -6.34
C SER A 111 -7.74 9.90 -6.72
N LEU A 112 -7.86 10.85 -5.78
CA LEU A 112 -7.49 12.25 -6.01
C LEU A 112 -5.97 12.45 -6.18
N ALA A 113 -5.15 11.49 -5.77
CA ALA A 113 -3.70 11.52 -5.95
C ALA A 113 -3.29 11.30 -7.41
N GLY A 114 -4.11 10.62 -8.21
CA GLY A 114 -3.84 10.37 -9.63
C GLY A 114 -4.03 11.61 -10.50
N ASP A 115 -3.36 11.63 -11.65
CA ASP A 115 -3.51 12.69 -12.65
C ASP A 115 -4.75 12.48 -13.54
N GLU A 116 -5.25 11.23 -13.61
CA GLU A 116 -6.42 10.83 -14.41
C GLU A 116 -7.57 10.34 -13.51
N PHE A 117 -8.29 11.27 -12.89
CA PHE A 117 -9.43 10.93 -12.04
C PHE A 117 -10.69 10.62 -12.87
N HIS A 118 -11.09 9.35 -12.87
CA HIS A 118 -12.36 8.90 -13.45
C HIS A 118 -13.31 8.47 -12.34
N TRP A 119 -14.37 9.26 -12.09
CA TRP A 119 -15.34 8.99 -11.02
C TRP A 119 -15.98 7.60 -11.12
N ARG A 120 -16.20 7.11 -12.36
CA ARG A 120 -16.76 5.78 -12.60
C ARG A 120 -15.83 4.68 -12.15
N ASP A 121 -14.55 4.79 -12.45
CA ASP A 121 -13.54 3.79 -12.07
C ASP A 121 -13.33 3.79 -10.55
N ALA A 122 -13.30 4.98 -9.94
CA ALA A 122 -13.23 5.12 -8.48
C ALA A 122 -14.45 4.47 -7.79
N LEU A 123 -15.66 4.68 -8.32
CA LEU A 123 -16.88 4.09 -7.78
C LEU A 123 -16.88 2.56 -7.92
N ILE A 124 -16.51 2.03 -9.09
CA ILE A 124 -16.42 0.59 -9.31
C ILE A 124 -15.39 -0.03 -8.37
N ASN A 125 -14.20 0.59 -8.26
CA ASN A 125 -13.15 0.13 -7.36
C ASN A 125 -13.61 0.17 -5.89
N ALA A 126 -14.31 1.23 -5.48
CA ALA A 126 -14.90 1.35 -4.16
C ALA A 126 -15.85 0.21 -3.84
N VAL A 127 -16.79 -0.10 -4.74
CA VAL A 127 -17.74 -1.20 -4.55
C VAL A 127 -17.02 -2.54 -4.51
N VAL A 128 -16.17 -2.83 -5.50
CA VAL A 128 -15.47 -4.12 -5.62
C VAL A 128 -14.58 -4.38 -4.42
N LEU A 129 -13.76 -3.41 -4.01
CA LEU A 129 -12.86 -3.59 -2.86
C LEU A 129 -13.61 -3.65 -1.55
N THR A 130 -14.70 -2.89 -1.38
CA THR A 130 -15.49 -2.93 -0.14
C THR A 130 -16.22 -4.26 0.00
N VAL A 131 -16.88 -4.72 -1.06
CA VAL A 131 -17.56 -6.03 -1.08
C VAL A 131 -16.54 -7.15 -0.94
N GLY A 132 -15.43 -7.12 -1.69
CA GLY A 132 -14.36 -8.12 -1.59
C GLY A 132 -13.75 -8.19 -0.18
N SER A 133 -13.48 -7.04 0.43
CA SER A 133 -12.99 -6.97 1.82
C SER A 133 -14.00 -7.54 2.81
N TRP A 134 -15.28 -7.21 2.66
CA TRP A 134 -16.34 -7.77 3.49
C TRP A 134 -16.45 -9.30 3.33
N VAL A 135 -16.45 -9.80 2.08
CA VAL A 135 -16.50 -11.24 1.78
C VAL A 135 -15.30 -11.97 2.37
N ILE A 136 -14.09 -11.45 2.21
CA ILE A 136 -12.88 -12.13 2.70
C ILE A 136 -12.79 -12.05 4.22
N PHE A 137 -12.89 -10.85 4.80
CA PHE A 137 -12.58 -10.65 6.22
C PHE A 137 -13.75 -10.98 7.13
N VAL A 138 -14.97 -10.61 6.78
CA VAL A 138 -16.15 -10.80 7.64
C VAL A 138 -16.78 -12.16 7.39
N TRP A 139 -17.03 -12.52 6.13
CA TRP A 139 -17.69 -13.78 5.81
C TRP A 139 -16.72 -14.97 5.78
N GLY A 140 -15.59 -14.84 5.08
CA GLY A 140 -14.61 -15.92 4.89
C GLY A 140 -13.79 -16.21 6.14
N LEU A 141 -13.15 -15.19 6.69
CA LEU A 141 -12.24 -15.30 7.84
C LEU A 141 -12.92 -15.06 9.19
N LYS A 142 -14.18 -14.61 9.21
CA LYS A 142 -14.96 -14.33 10.43
C LYS A 142 -14.25 -13.41 11.42
N LEU A 143 -13.53 -12.41 10.90
CA LEU A 143 -12.87 -11.40 11.72
C LEU A 143 -13.89 -10.45 12.32
N THR A 144 -13.70 -10.12 13.60
CA THR A 144 -14.49 -9.12 14.31
C THR A 144 -13.96 -7.71 14.00
N ILE A 145 -14.42 -7.15 12.88
CA ILE A 145 -14.09 -5.79 12.43
C ILE A 145 -15.37 -4.94 12.50
N PRO A 146 -15.32 -3.66 12.91
CA PRO A 146 -16.47 -2.77 12.81
C PRO A 146 -16.89 -2.63 11.34
N VAL A 147 -18.01 -3.24 10.97
CA VAL A 147 -18.53 -3.18 9.59
C VAL A 147 -19.39 -1.94 9.39
N TRP A 148 -20.28 -1.71 10.34
CA TRP A 148 -21.25 -0.61 10.33
C TRP A 148 -20.73 0.58 11.14
N PRO A 149 -21.16 1.79 10.80
CA PRO A 149 -20.87 2.96 11.61
C PRO A 149 -21.56 2.87 12.97
N VAL A 150 -20.91 3.42 13.99
CA VAL A 150 -21.36 3.36 15.39
C VAL A 150 -22.73 4.02 15.61
N PHE A 151 -23.15 4.92 14.70
CA PHE A 151 -24.46 5.58 14.77
C PHE A 151 -25.60 4.83 14.06
N LEU A 152 -25.32 3.72 13.36
CA LEU A 152 -26.34 2.85 12.75
C LEU A 152 -26.42 1.46 13.43
N ALA A 153 -25.58 1.20 14.43
CA ALA A 153 -25.51 -0.04 15.20
C ALA A 153 -26.19 0.14 16.57
#